data_AF-A0AAD0YU91-F1
#
_entry.id   AF-A0AAD0YU91-F1
#
_cell.length_a   1.000
_cell.length_b   1.000
_cell.length_c   1.000
_cell.angle_alpha   90.00
_cell.angle_beta   90.00
_cell.angle_gamma   90.00
#
_symmetry.space_group_name_H-M   'P 1'
#
loop_
_entity.id
_entity.type
_entity.pdbx_description
1 polymer ?
#
loop_
_entity_poly.entity_id
_entity_poly.type
_entity_poly.pdbx_seq_one_letter_code
_entity_poly.pdbx_strand_id
1 'polypeptide(L)'
;MASRPSYGKNQVENVWEGAKQKNGKVYDPNTGEELLWNKSQKPRQWDMGHKPGKEYNKLKKDYTEGKISKEKFLEDYRNPNNYQPESRNANRSRKYEQK
;
A
#
# COMPACT_ATOMS: atom_id res chain seq x y z
N MET A 1 -18.44 -13.99 4.07
CA MET A 1 -17.19 -13.55 3.42
C MET A 1 -16.56 -12.43 4.25
N ALA A 2 -15.34 -12.59 4.75
CA ALA A 2 -14.68 -11.52 5.52
C ALA A 2 -14.19 -10.42 4.58
N SER A 3 -14.88 -9.26 4.60
CA SER A 3 -14.40 -8.04 3.96
C SER A 3 -13.02 -7.67 4.48
N ARG A 4 -12.19 -7.04 3.62
CA ARG A 4 -10.87 -6.55 4.02
C ARG A 4 -10.99 -5.66 5.26
N PRO A 5 -10.12 -5.83 6.27
CA PRO A 5 -10.14 -4.94 7.42
C PRO A 5 -9.90 -3.49 6.99
N SER A 6 -10.52 -2.56 7.70
CA SER A 6 -10.20 -1.14 7.54
C SER A 6 -8.75 -0.87 7.94
N TYR A 7 -8.11 0.05 7.22
CA TYR A 7 -6.79 0.56 7.57
C TYR A 7 -6.81 1.22 8.97
N GLY A 8 -5.67 1.15 9.65
CA GLY A 8 -5.46 1.84 10.92
C GLY A 8 -5.50 3.36 10.77
N LYS A 9 -5.77 4.04 11.88
CA LYS A 9 -5.67 5.51 11.97
C LYS A 9 -4.23 5.91 11.62
N ASN A 10 -4.07 6.85 10.68
CA ASN A 10 -2.78 7.35 10.19
C ASN A 10 -1.90 6.31 9.44
N GLN A 11 -2.40 5.11 9.14
CA GLN A 11 -1.61 4.10 8.42
C GLN A 11 -1.13 4.62 7.05
N VAL A 12 -2.03 5.28 6.31
CA VAL A 12 -1.74 5.89 5.01
C VAL A 12 -0.66 6.98 5.13
N GLU A 13 -0.74 7.81 6.18
CA GLU A 13 0.24 8.85 6.46
C GLU A 13 1.60 8.25 6.76
N ASN A 14 1.67 7.25 7.63
CA ASN A 14 2.92 6.59 7.97
C ASN A 14 3.58 5.91 6.76
N VAL A 15 2.79 5.30 5.87
CA VAL A 15 3.30 4.74 4.61
C VAL A 15 3.90 5.82 3.73
N TRP A 16 3.21 6.94 3.59
CA TRP A 16 3.68 8.06 2.79
C TRP A 16 4.94 8.71 3.36
N GLU A 17 4.93 9.05 4.64
CA GLU A 17 6.08 9.66 5.33
C GLU A 17 7.28 8.71 5.31
N GLY A 18 7.07 7.41 5.51
CA GLY A 18 8.14 6.40 5.43
C GLY A 18 8.70 6.19 4.03
N ALA A 19 7.96 6.56 2.98
CA ALA A 19 8.40 6.50 1.60
C ALA A 19 8.99 7.81 1.07
N LYS A 20 8.93 8.91 1.86
CA LYS A 20 9.58 10.17 1.49
C LYS A 20 11.08 9.97 1.46
N GLN A 21 11.68 10.34 0.33
CA GLN A 21 13.13 10.40 0.19
C GLN A 21 13.69 11.68 0.79
N LYS A 22 15.02 11.79 0.81
CA LYS A 22 15.75 12.96 1.34
C LYS A 22 15.36 14.28 0.67
N ASN A 23 14.85 14.23 -0.56
CA ASN A 23 14.36 15.38 -1.31
C ASN A 23 12.91 15.79 -0.94
N GLY A 24 12.28 15.09 0.00
CA GLY A 24 10.89 15.33 0.42
C GLY A 24 9.83 14.76 -0.53
N LYS A 25 10.25 14.05 -1.59
CA LYS A 25 9.37 13.46 -2.60
C LYS A 25 9.22 11.96 -2.38
N VAL A 26 8.09 11.43 -2.83
CA VAL A 26 7.78 10.00 -2.77
C VAL A 26 7.82 9.46 -4.19
N TYR A 27 8.39 8.27 -4.36
CA TYR A 27 8.46 7.60 -5.66
C TYR A 27 7.87 6.21 -5.56
N ASP A 28 7.22 5.75 -6.63
CA ASP A 28 6.78 4.37 -6.74
C ASP A 28 8.01 3.45 -6.82
N PRO A 29 8.16 2.49 -5.91
CA PRO A 29 9.32 1.60 -5.89
C PRO A 29 9.35 0.62 -7.07
N ASN A 30 8.24 0.41 -7.78
CA ASN A 30 8.18 -0.49 -8.93
C ASN A 30 8.58 0.19 -10.24
N THR A 31 8.16 1.43 -10.45
CA THR A 31 8.34 2.19 -11.70
C THR A 31 9.31 3.36 -11.58
N GLY A 32 9.61 3.82 -10.36
CA GLY A 32 10.38 5.03 -10.09
C GLY A 32 9.60 6.33 -10.35
N GLU A 33 8.30 6.27 -10.61
CA GLU A 33 7.47 7.45 -10.88
C GLU A 33 7.30 8.31 -9.63
N GLU A 34 7.42 9.63 -9.75
CA GLU A 34 7.14 10.56 -8.66
C GLU A 34 5.65 10.52 -8.30
N LEU A 35 5.36 10.18 -7.05
CA LEU A 35 4.02 10.18 -6.52
C LEU A 35 3.71 11.52 -5.86
N LEU A 36 2.49 12.00 -6.09
CA LEU A 36 1.95 13.17 -5.43
C LEU A 36 0.85 12.76 -4.46
N TRP A 37 0.80 13.42 -3.31
CA TRP A 37 -0.27 13.22 -2.35
C TRP A 37 -0.83 14.52 -1.82
N ASN A 38 -1.98 14.90 -2.38
CA ASN A 38 -2.78 15.98 -1.84
C ASN A 38 -3.84 15.42 -0.88
N LYS A 39 -3.68 15.67 0.43
CA LYS A 39 -4.65 15.26 1.47
C LYS A 39 -6.06 15.87 1.27
N SER A 40 -6.13 17.01 0.57
CA SER A 40 -7.38 17.68 0.24
C SER A 40 -8.09 17.08 -0.98
N GLN A 41 -7.40 16.30 -1.82
CA GLN A 41 -7.99 15.64 -2.99
C GLN A 41 -8.33 14.18 -2.70
N LYS A 42 -9.60 13.82 -2.95
CA LYS A 42 -10.11 12.45 -2.87
C LYS A 42 -10.71 12.05 -4.23
N PRO A 43 -10.44 10.82 -4.72
CA PRO A 43 -9.61 9.79 -4.10
C PRO A 43 -8.11 10.14 -4.15
N ARG A 44 -7.31 9.48 -3.29
CA ARG A 44 -5.84 9.61 -3.31
C ARG A 44 -5.29 9.37 -4.72
N GLN A 45 -4.23 10.08 -5.08
CA GLN A 45 -3.56 10.01 -6.39
C GLN A 45 -2.66 8.76 -6.53
N TRP A 46 -2.35 8.11 -5.43
CA TRP A 46 -1.57 6.87 -5.33
C TRP A 46 -2.39 5.80 -4.60
N ASP A 47 -2.01 4.53 -4.79
CA ASP A 47 -2.64 3.38 -4.16
C ASP A 47 -1.67 2.69 -3.19
N MET A 48 -2.17 2.12 -2.10
CA MET A 48 -1.35 1.41 -1.11
C MET A 48 -1.06 -0.01 -1.59
N GLY A 49 0.13 -0.19 -2.17
CA GLY A 49 0.67 -1.48 -2.52
C GLY A 49 1.18 -2.26 -1.33
N HIS A 50 1.19 -3.59 -1.43
CA HIS A 50 1.88 -4.45 -0.49
C HIS A 50 3.35 -4.57 -0.90
N LYS A 51 4.26 -4.48 0.07
CA LYS A 51 5.68 -4.73 -0.20
C LYS A 51 5.92 -6.21 -0.59
N PRO A 52 6.94 -6.50 -1.41
CA PRO A 52 7.33 -7.86 -1.71
C PRO A 52 7.61 -8.65 -0.43
N GLY A 53 7.04 -9.85 -0.32
CA GLY A 53 7.13 -10.72 0.87
C GLY A 53 6.12 -10.43 1.98
N LYS A 54 5.33 -9.35 1.87
CA LYS A 54 4.24 -8.97 2.79
C LYS A 54 2.87 -9.01 2.12
N GLU A 55 2.71 -9.99 1.23
CA GLU A 55 1.47 -10.19 0.48
C GLU A 55 0.31 -10.54 1.41
N TYR A 56 -0.82 -9.86 1.19
CA TYR A 56 -2.07 -10.16 1.89
C TYR A 56 -2.46 -11.63 1.82
N ASN A 57 -2.18 -12.30 0.70
CA ASN A 57 -2.50 -13.72 0.51
C ASN A 57 -1.75 -14.61 1.50
N LYS A 58 -0.45 -14.35 1.74
CA LYS A 58 0.35 -15.12 2.69
C LYS A 58 -0.15 -14.91 4.12
N LEU A 59 -0.36 -13.65 4.50
CA LEU A 59 -0.88 -13.29 5.83
C LEU A 59 -2.28 -13.89 6.07
N LYS A 60 -3.16 -13.81 5.08
CA LYS A 60 -4.50 -14.41 5.13
C LYS A 60 -4.42 -15.94 5.20
N LYS A 61 -3.49 -16.56 4.47
CA LYS A 61 -3.28 -18.01 4.51
C LYS A 61 -2.85 -18.44 5.91
N ASP A 62 -1.85 -17.79 6.49
CA ASP A 62 -1.38 -18.09 7.85
C ASP A 62 -2.49 -17.91 8.90
N TYR A 63 -3.33 -16.88 8.76
CA TYR A 63 -4.50 -16.69 9.62
C TYR A 63 -5.56 -17.79 9.42
N THR A 64 -5.81 -18.19 8.17
CA THR A 64 -6.79 -19.25 7.83
C THR A 64 -6.32 -20.63 8.29
N GLU A 65 -5.01 -20.88 8.22
CA GLU A 65 -4.35 -22.10 8.72
C GLU A 65 -4.19 -22.08 10.25
N GLY A 66 -4.57 -21.00 10.93
CA GLY A 66 -4.44 -20.88 12.40
C GLY A 66 -3.01 -20.70 12.90
N LYS A 67 -2.04 -20.41 12.01
CA LYS A 67 -0.63 -20.16 12.37
C LYS A 67 -0.45 -18.83 13.10
N ILE A 68 -1.34 -17.87 12.83
CA ILE A 68 -1.34 -16.56 13.49
C ILE A 68 -2.75 -16.23 14.01
N SER A 69 -2.81 -15.59 15.18
CA SER A 69 -4.06 -15.10 15.74
C SER A 69 -4.63 -13.92 14.93
N LYS A 70 -5.93 -13.68 15.04
CA LYS A 70 -6.60 -12.50 14.43
C LYS A 70 -5.93 -11.18 14.81
N GLU A 71 -5.46 -11.06 16.04
CA GLU A 71 -4.74 -9.88 16.52
C GLU A 71 -3.43 -9.69 15.77
N LYS A 72 -2.65 -10.77 15.59
CA LYS A 72 -1.40 -10.73 14.84
C LYS A 72 -1.63 -10.43 13.35
N PHE A 73 -2.70 -10.99 12.79
CA PHE A 73 -3.16 -10.66 11.44
C PHE A 73 -3.50 -9.17 11.30
N LEU A 74 -4.26 -8.60 12.26
CA LEU A 74 -4.60 -7.18 12.23
C LEU A 74 -3.39 -6.28 12.48
N GLU A 75 -2.46 -6.69 13.34
CA GLU A 75 -1.21 -5.98 13.58
C GLU A 75 -0.36 -5.90 12.31
N ASP A 76 -0.13 -7.04 11.64
CA ASP A 76 0.66 -7.08 10.40
C ASP A 76 -0.08 -6.37 9.25
N TYR A 77 -1.41 -6.51 9.16
CA TYR A 77 -2.23 -5.79 8.18
C TYR A 77 -2.29 -4.27 8.43
N ARG A 78 -2.23 -3.82 9.68
CA ARG A 78 -2.22 -2.38 10.02
C ARG A 78 -0.82 -1.79 10.05
N ASN A 79 0.21 -2.61 9.96
CA ASN A 79 1.59 -2.16 9.98
C ASN A 79 1.91 -1.38 8.70
N PRO A 80 2.16 -0.06 8.78
CA PRO A 80 2.48 0.76 7.61
C PRO A 80 3.75 0.29 6.90
N ASN A 81 4.69 -0.35 7.61
CA ASN A 81 5.94 -0.83 7.01
C ASN A 81 5.73 -1.95 5.98
N ASN A 82 4.60 -2.64 6.01
CA ASN A 82 4.25 -3.70 5.08
C ASN A 82 3.67 -3.16 3.76
N TYR A 83 3.46 -1.85 3.67
CA TYR A 83 2.87 -1.19 2.51
C TYR A 83 3.85 -0.19 1.91
N GLN A 84 3.66 0.09 0.63
CA GLN A 84 4.40 1.08 -0.14
C GLN A 84 3.42 1.89 -1.01
N PRO A 85 3.71 3.16 -1.29
CA PRO A 85 2.89 3.94 -2.19
C PRO A 85 3.19 3.53 -3.63
N GLU A 86 2.15 3.21 -4.38
CA GLU A 86 2.24 2.79 -5.78
C GLU A 86 1.47 3.74 -6.70
N SER A 87 2.00 3.94 -7.90
CA SER A 87 1.33 4.79 -8.89
C SER A 87 0.01 4.16 -9.33
N ARG A 88 -1.08 4.91 -9.23
CA ARG A 88 -2.35 4.55 -9.87
C ARG A 88 -2.22 4.53 -11.40
N ASN A 89 -1.29 5.32 -11.94
CA ASN A 89 -1.15 5.54 -13.38
C ASN A 89 -0.47 4.37 -14.08
N ALA A 90 0.45 3.66 -13.42
CA ALA A 90 0.93 2.36 -13.90
C ALA A 90 -0.22 1.34 -14.08
N ASN A 91 -1.33 1.51 -13.36
CA ASN A 91 -2.53 0.67 -13.45
C ASN A 91 -3.67 1.26 -14.33
N ARG A 92 -3.64 2.55 -14.74
CA ARG A 92 -4.74 3.18 -15.52
C ARG A 92 -4.32 3.87 -16.81
N SER A 93 -3.07 4.32 -16.93
CA SER A 93 -2.57 4.80 -18.20
C SER A 93 -2.18 3.58 -19.02
N ARG A 94 -3.12 3.12 -19.85
CA ARG A 94 -2.82 2.45 -21.12
C ARG A 94 -1.95 3.32 -22.06
N LYS A 95 -1.01 4.11 -21.53
CA LYS A 95 -0.15 5.03 -22.31
C LYS A 95 0.93 4.28 -23.11
N TYR A 96 1.00 2.95 -22.98
CA TYR A 96 1.74 2.07 -23.88
C TYR A 96 0.82 1.19 -24.75
N GLU A 97 -0.51 1.38 -24.74
CA GLU A 97 -1.33 0.92 -25.86
C GLU A 97 -1.17 1.96 -26.98
N GLN A 98 -0.13 1.73 -27.78
CA GLN A 98 0.09 2.39 -29.06
C GLN A 98 -1.22 2.40 -29.87
N LYS A 99 -1.61 3.59 -30.34
CA LYS A 99 -1.99 3.75 -31.73
C LYS A 99 -1.72 5.15 -32.23
#